data_AF-X0SEQ9-F1
#
_entry.id   AF-X0SEQ9-F1
#
_cell.length_a   1.000
_cell.length_b   1.000
_cell.length_c   1.000
_cell.angle_alpha   90.00
_cell.angle_beta   90.00
_cell.angle_gamma   90.00
#
_symmetry.space_group_name_H-M   'P 1'
#
loop_
_entity.id
_entity.type
_entity.pdbx_description
1 polymer ?
#
loop_
_entity_poly.entity_id
_entity_poly.type
_entity_poly.pdbx_seq_one_letter_code
_entity_poly.pdbx_strand_id
1 'polypeptide(L)' 'MSRRKPIVGLCGGVGAGKSMVAKEFERLGCLVIDSDRLNHEVLRRPDVLQT' A
#
# COMPACT_ATOMS: atom_id res chain seq x y z
N MET A 1 -17.42 -14.93 -17.86
CA MET A 1 -17.37 -13.59 -17.22
C MET A 1 -16.00 -13.41 -16.60
N SER A 2 -15.19 -12.46 -17.08
CA SER A 2 -13.88 -12.17 -16.46
C SER A 2 -14.13 -11.47 -15.13
N ARG A 3 -13.86 -12.16 -14.01
CA ARG A 3 -14.00 -11.60 -12.67
C ARG A 3 -12.76 -10.74 -12.41
N ARG A 4 -12.92 -9.42 -12.33
CA ARG A 4 -11.83 -8.53 -11.91
C ARG A 4 -11.45 -8.84 -10.45
N LYS A 5 -10.16 -8.73 -10.13
CA LYS A 5 -9.68 -8.85 -8.75
C LYS A 5 -10.29 -7.71 -7.91
N PRO A 6 -10.87 -7.98 -6.74
CA PRO A 6 -11.36 -6.92 -5.86
C PRO A 6 -10.19 -6.07 -5.36
N ILE A 7 -10.42 -4.76 -5.23
CA ILE A 7 -9.45 -3.81 -4.69
C ILE A 7 -10.03 -3.29 -3.37
N VAL A 8 -9.25 -3.39 -2.30
CA VAL A 8 -9.68 -3.01 -0.95
C VAL A 8 -8.71 -1.96 -0.42
N GLY A 9 -9.24 -0.81 0.01
CA GLY A 9 -8.46 0.22 0.68
C GLY A 9 -8.37 -0.06 2.17
N LEU A 10 -7.15 -0.13 2.71
CA LEU A 10 -6.90 -0.32 4.13
C LEU A 10 -6.53 1.02 4.79
N CYS A 11 -7.43 1.55 5.62
CA CYS A 11 -7.29 2.87 6.25
C CYS A 11 -7.34 2.78 7.78
N GLY A 12 -6.94 3.85 8.47
CA GLY A 12 -6.89 3.91 9.93
C GLY A 12 -5.84 4.88 10.47
N GLY A 13 -5.95 5.28 11.73
CA GLY A 13 -5.01 6.22 12.37
C GLY A 13 -3.58 5.67 12.53
N VAL A 14 -2.65 6.54 12.95
CA VAL A 14 -1.29 6.13 13.35
C VAL A 14 -1.40 5.16 14.54
N GLY A 15 -0.63 4.07 14.52
CA GLY A 15 -0.69 3.04 15.56
C GLY A 15 -1.90 2.09 15.50
N ALA A 16 -2.85 2.28 14.57
CA ALA A 16 -4.05 1.43 14.45
C ALA A 16 -3.80 0.01 13.89
N GLY A 17 -2.54 -0.39 13.69
CA GLY A 17 -2.21 -1.75 13.22
C GLY A 17 -2.41 -2.01 11.73
N LYS A 18 -2.62 -1.00 10.88
CA LYS A 18 -2.80 -1.16 9.41
C LYS A 18 -1.72 -2.05 8.77
N SER A 19 -0.45 -1.80 9.06
CA SER A 19 0.65 -2.58 8.49
C SER A 19 0.65 -4.05 8.94
N MET A 20 0.08 -4.35 10.11
CA MET A 20 -0.12 -5.74 10.56
C MET A 20 -1.23 -6.42 9.77
N VAL A 21 -2.36 -5.74 9.59
CA VAL A 21 -3.48 -6.24 8.76
C VAL A 21 -3.04 -6.43 7.30
N ALA A 22 -2.25 -5.51 6.74
CA ALA A 22 -1.69 -5.63 5.40
C ALA A 22 -0.81 -6.89 5.26
N LYS A 23 0.09 -7.15 6.22
CA LYS A 23 0.91 -8.38 6.24
C LYS A 23 0.06 -9.63 6.31
N GLU A 24 -1.04 -9.62 7.04
CA GLU A 24 -1.93 -10.77 7.10
C GLU A 24 -2.64 -11.01 5.77
N PHE A 25 -3.05 -9.95 5.06
CA PHE A 25 -3.54 -10.07 3.68
C PHE A 25 -2.48 -10.69 2.74
N GLU A 26 -1.22 -10.28 2.83
CA GLU A 26 -0.13 -10.90 2.06
C GLU A 26 0.01 -12.39 2.39
N ARG A 27 -0.04 -12.77 3.67
CA ARG A 27 0.02 -14.18 4.11
C ARG A 27 -1.14 -15.02 3.57
N LEU A 28 -2.31 -14.40 3.40
CA LEU A 28 -3.49 -15.03 2.79
C LEU A 28 -3.44 -15.04 1.25
N GLY A 29 -2.36 -14.54 0.64
CA GLY A 29 -2.15 -14.57 -0.82
C GLY A 29 -2.67 -13.35 -1.56
N CYS A 30 -3.06 -12.28 -0.86
CA CYS A 30 -3.41 -11.02 -1.50
C CYS A 30 -2.16 -10.27 -1.94
N LEU A 31 -2.27 -9.57 -3.07
CA LEU A 31 -1.27 -8.56 -3.42
C LEU A 31 -1.51 -7.31 -2.57
N VAL A 32 -0.47 -6.84 -1.89
CA VAL A 32 -0.52 -5.59 -1.13
C VAL A 32 0.21 -4.48 -1.87
N ILE A 33 -0.44 -3.32 -1.91
CA ILE A 33 0.12 -2.07 -2.42
C ILE A 33 0.26 -1.16 -1.20
N ASP A 34 1.49 -0.93 -0.76
CA ASP A 34 1.81 -0.07 0.38
C ASP A 34 2.08 1.36 -0.11
N SER A 35 1.17 2.28 0.21
CA SER A 35 1.28 3.69 -0.19
C SER A 35 2.44 4.40 0.48
N ASP A 36 2.74 4.09 1.75
CA ASP A 36 3.78 4.76 2.51
C ASP A 36 5.15 4.40 1.93
N ARG A 37 5.37 3.11 1.65
CA ARG A 37 6.59 2.62 1.00
C ARG A 37 6.79 3.22 -0.39
N LEU A 38 5.74 3.20 -1.22
CA LEU A 38 5.80 3.78 -2.56
C LEU A 38 6.06 5.28 -2.52
N ASN A 39 5.47 6.00 -1.57
CA ASN A 39 5.70 7.42 -1.41
C ASN A 39 7.17 7.71 -1.03
N HIS A 40 7.76 6.93 -0.11
CA HIS A 40 9.19 7.05 0.19
C HIS A 40 10.09 6.76 -1.01
N GLU A 41 9.72 5.79 -1.85
CA GLU A 41 10.43 5.51 -3.11
C GLU A 41 10.33 6.67 -4.11
N VAL A 42 9.12 7.23 -4.29
CA VAL A 42 8.86 8.36 -5.17
C VAL A 42 9.60 9.61 -4.73
N LEU A 43 9.62 9.91 -3.42
CA LEU A 43 10.30 11.08 -2.87
C LEU A 43 11.84 11.03 -2.99
N ARG A 44 12.44 9.89 -3.37
CA ARG A 44 13.88 9.82 -3.69
C ARG A 44 14.20 10.28 -5.11
N ARG A 45 13.21 10.49 -5.96
CA ARG A 45 13.40 10.89 -7.34
C ARG A 45 13.70 12.40 -7.44
N PRO A 46 14.83 12.82 -8.03
CA PRO A 46 15.18 14.23 -8.13
C PRO A 46 14.14 15.07 -8.89
N ASP A 47 13.51 14.50 -9.93
CA ASP A 47 12.46 15.13 -10.72
C ASP A 47 11.17 15.41 -9.93
N VAL A 48 10.98 14.73 -8.80
CA VAL A 48 9.84 14.95 -7.89
C VAL A 48 10.17 16.05 -6.86
N LEU A 49 11.45 16.27 -6.56
CA LEU A 49 11.90 17.20 -5.53
C LEU A 49 12.16 18.62 -6.07
N GLN A 50 12.37 18.77 -7.38
CA GLN A 50 12.63 20.05 -8.00
C GLN A 50 11.30 20.69 -8.44
N THR A 51 11.00 21.86 -7.87
CA THR A 51 9.85 22.71 -8.23
C THR A 51 10.30 23.86 -9.14
#